data_AF-A0A6G5AGC6-F1
#
_entry.id   AF-A0A6G5AGC6-F1
#
_cell.length_a   1.000
_cell.length_b   1.000
_cell.length_c   1.000
_cell.angle_alpha   90.00
_cell.angle_beta   90.00
_cell.angle_gamma   90.00
#
_symmetry.space_group_name_H-M   'P 1'
#
loop_
_entity.id
_entity.type
_entity.pdbx_description
1 polymer ?
#
loop_
_entity_poly.entity_id
_entity_poly.type
_entity_poly.pdbx_seq_one_letter_code
_entity_poly.pdbx_strand_id
1 'polypeptide(L)'
;SNPRLVYYIAGYVARKRILSTNCTACRDACFVPKDSVSGEVPADASKEWDLGGFLYPAVSLYHLIECLESRLTREFSRTNLHFKAALSILGKVSTNVPQIGCVDHCQELIRSVVRFFSLTRIHFLLRGLNQEMNDKK
;
A
#
# COMPACT_ATOMS: atom_id res chain seq x y z
N SER A 1 -10.69 -6.52 3.59
CA SER A 1 -9.85 -6.56 2.37
C SER A 1 -9.20 -7.93 2.24
N ASN A 2 -8.86 -8.37 1.02
CA ASN A 2 -8.19 -9.66 0.79
C ASN A 2 -6.68 -9.51 1.05
N PRO A 3 -6.08 -10.25 2.01
CA PRO A 3 -4.69 -10.06 2.42
C PRO A 3 -3.68 -10.35 1.29
N ARG A 4 -3.99 -11.27 0.37
CA ARG A 4 -3.16 -11.54 -0.81
C ARG A 4 -3.09 -10.36 -1.78
N LEU A 5 -4.22 -9.67 -1.97
CA LEU A 5 -4.27 -8.46 -2.79
C LEU A 5 -3.54 -7.30 -2.11
N VAL A 6 -3.60 -7.21 -0.78
CA VAL A 6 -2.84 -6.21 -0.01
C VAL A 6 -1.34 -6.43 -0.21
N TYR A 7 -0.86 -7.67 -0.14
CA TYR A 7 0.54 -8.00 -0.39
C TYR A 7 0.95 -7.67 -1.84
N TYR A 8 0.12 -8.02 -2.82
CA TYR A 8 0.37 -7.66 -4.22
C TYR A 8 0.48 -6.14 -4.40
N ILE A 9 -0.43 -5.36 -3.81
CA ILE A 9 -0.39 -3.89 -3.88
C ILE A 9 0.84 -3.34 -3.14
N ALA A 10 1.27 -3.96 -2.04
CA ALA A 10 2.51 -3.56 -1.36
C ALA A 10 3.73 -3.68 -2.29
N GLY A 11 3.80 -4.72 -3.13
CA GLY A 11 4.85 -4.85 -4.15
C GLY A 11 4.74 -3.77 -5.23
N TYR A 12 3.53 -3.41 -5.63
CA TYR A 12 3.29 -2.28 -6.54
C TYR A 12 3.75 -0.94 -5.93
N VAL A 13 3.46 -0.70 -4.64
CA VAL A 13 3.92 0.48 -3.91
C VAL A 13 5.45 0.51 -3.84
N ALA A 14 6.08 -0.62 -3.52
CA ALA A 14 7.54 -0.74 -3.52
C ALA A 14 8.12 -0.30 -4.86
N ARG A 15 7.57 -0.78 -5.96
CA ARG A 15 8.01 -0.44 -7.32
C ARG A 15 7.86 1.05 -7.63
N LYS A 16 6.79 1.69 -7.15
CA LYS A 16 6.48 3.09 -7.47
C LYS A 16 7.13 4.11 -6.56
N ARG A 17 7.43 3.75 -5.31
CA ARG A 17 7.89 4.72 -4.28
C ARG A 17 9.22 4.39 -3.64
N ILE A 18 9.65 3.13 -3.68
CA ILE A 18 10.83 2.67 -2.94
C ILE A 18 11.96 2.29 -3.89
N LEU A 19 11.65 1.60 -5.00
CA LEU A 19 12.65 1.17 -5.98
C LEU A 19 13.42 2.36 -6.59
N SER A 20 12.76 3.49 -6.78
CA SER A 20 13.35 4.72 -7.33
C SER A 20 14.17 5.52 -6.31
N THR A 21 14.27 5.06 -5.06
CA THR A 21 15.08 5.75 -4.05
C THR A 21 16.56 5.41 -4.25
N ASN A 22 17.43 6.39 -4.03
CA ASN A 22 18.88 6.20 -4.14
C ASN A 22 19.49 5.48 -2.91
N CYS A 23 18.70 5.27 -1.85
CA CYS A 23 19.15 4.64 -0.62
C CYS A 23 18.98 3.11 -0.71
N THR A 24 20.09 2.37 -0.77
CA THR A 24 20.10 0.90 -0.72
C THR A 24 19.48 0.38 0.57
N ALA A 25 19.84 0.95 1.73
CA ALA A 25 19.29 0.52 3.02
C ALA A 25 17.75 0.63 3.08
N CYS A 26 17.15 1.66 2.46
CA CYS A 26 15.69 1.77 2.37
C CYS A 26 15.07 0.68 1.49
N ARG A 27 15.73 0.36 0.37
CA ARG A 27 15.28 -0.69 -0.55
C ARG A 27 15.32 -2.06 0.15
N ASP A 28 16.46 -2.39 0.74
CA ASP A 28 16.69 -3.67 1.41
C ASP A 28 15.79 -3.85 2.65
N ALA A 29 15.45 -2.76 3.34
CA ALA A 29 14.50 -2.79 4.46
C ALA A 29 13.03 -3.00 4.03
N CYS A 30 12.70 -2.79 2.75
CA CYS A 30 11.31 -2.74 2.27
C CYS A 30 10.94 -3.85 1.30
N PHE A 31 11.91 -4.49 0.65
CA PHE A 31 11.66 -5.63 -0.22
C PHE A 31 12.82 -6.63 -0.18
N VAL A 32 12.50 -7.89 -0.44
CA VAL A 32 13.41 -9.02 -0.32
C VAL A 32 13.44 -9.83 -1.63
N PRO A 33 14.47 -10.66 -1.85
CA PRO A 33 14.45 -11.66 -2.91
C PRO A 33 13.26 -12.63 -2.75
N LYS A 34 12.75 -13.18 -3.87
CA LYS A 34 11.63 -14.12 -3.91
C LYS A 34 11.78 -15.30 -2.95
N ASP A 35 13.00 -15.81 -2.83
CA ASP A 35 13.34 -16.97 -2.01
C ASP A 35 13.49 -16.63 -0.51
N SER A 36 13.60 -15.34 -0.18
CA SER A 36 13.72 -14.84 1.19
C SER A 36 12.40 -14.31 1.77
N VAL A 37 11.29 -14.53 1.06
CA VAL A 37 9.95 -14.11 1.51
C VAL A 37 9.54 -14.90 2.74
N SER A 38 9.22 -14.19 3.82
CA SER A 38 8.74 -14.77 5.08
C SER A 38 7.44 -15.57 4.88
N GLY A 39 7.27 -16.65 5.66
CA GLY A 39 6.00 -17.40 5.72
C GLY A 39 4.88 -16.64 6.44
N GLU A 40 5.20 -15.52 7.10
CA GLU A 40 4.23 -14.68 7.82
C GLU A 40 3.34 -13.83 6.90
N VAL A 41 3.73 -13.68 5.63
CA VAL A 41 3.03 -12.82 4.66
C VAL A 41 2.31 -13.64 3.58
N PRO A 42 1.14 -13.18 3.11
CA PRO A 42 0.29 -13.92 2.16
C PRO A 42 0.79 -13.75 0.71
N ALA A 43 2.00 -14.24 0.44
CA ALA A 43 2.70 -14.06 -0.83
C ALA A 43 2.37 -15.11 -1.90
N ASP A 44 1.59 -16.14 -1.57
CA ASP A 44 1.25 -17.29 -2.43
C ASP A 44 0.72 -16.86 -3.80
N ALA A 45 -0.33 -16.02 -3.83
CA ALA A 45 -0.90 -15.54 -5.09
C ALA A 45 0.09 -14.66 -5.89
N SER A 46 0.90 -13.84 -5.20
CA SER A 46 1.89 -13.01 -5.89
C SER A 46 3.00 -13.84 -6.51
N LYS A 47 3.39 -14.96 -5.89
CA LYS A 47 4.37 -15.90 -6.47
C LYS A 47 3.83 -16.60 -7.71
N GLU A 48 2.54 -16.92 -7.74
CA GLU A 48 1.84 -17.52 -8.88
C GLU A 48 1.68 -16.53 -10.04
N TRP A 49 1.36 -15.26 -9.75
CA TRP A 49 1.15 -14.23 -10.77
C TRP A 49 2.45 -13.55 -11.26
N ASP A 50 3.58 -13.84 -10.63
CA ASP A 50 4.86 -13.20 -10.93
C ASP A 50 5.50 -13.78 -12.20
N LEU A 51 5.61 -12.94 -13.23
CA LEU A 51 6.28 -13.23 -14.50
C LEU A 51 7.74 -12.73 -14.55
N GLY A 52 8.40 -12.59 -13.40
CA GLY A 52 9.81 -12.17 -13.28
C GLY A 52 10.01 -10.68 -13.02
N GLY A 53 8.96 -9.96 -12.63
CA GLY A 53 8.97 -8.52 -12.44
C GLY A 53 8.33 -8.07 -11.14
N PHE A 54 7.89 -8.98 -10.27
CA PHE A 54 7.31 -8.58 -9.00
C PHE A 54 8.39 -8.22 -7.98
N LEU A 55 8.19 -7.12 -7.24
CA LEU A 55 9.01 -6.81 -6.07
C LEU A 55 8.32 -7.38 -4.84
N TYR A 56 8.98 -8.28 -4.13
CA TYR A 56 8.41 -8.94 -2.96
C TYR A 56 8.60 -8.08 -1.71
N PRO A 57 7.52 -7.54 -1.12
CA PRO A 57 7.60 -6.73 0.09
C PRO A 57 8.23 -7.47 1.26
N ALA A 58 9.05 -6.75 2.03
CA ALA A 58 9.41 -7.18 3.37
C ALA A 58 8.18 -7.13 4.29
N VAL A 59 8.24 -7.87 5.41
CA VAL A 59 7.16 -7.94 6.41
C VAL A 59 6.75 -6.55 6.92
N SER A 60 7.73 -5.67 7.14
CA SER A 60 7.52 -4.28 7.58
C SER A 60 6.66 -3.48 6.60
N LEU A 61 6.97 -3.57 5.29
CA LEU A 61 6.21 -2.90 4.24
C LEU A 61 4.79 -3.48 4.11
N TYR A 62 4.66 -4.80 4.17
CA TYR A 62 3.34 -5.45 4.15
C TYR A 62 2.45 -4.91 5.27
N HIS A 63 2.92 -4.89 6.51
CA HIS A 63 2.14 -4.41 7.65
C HIS A 63 1.81 -2.92 7.57
N LEU A 64 2.70 -2.08 7.03
CA LEU A 64 2.36 -0.69 6.75
C LEU A 64 1.15 -0.61 5.81
N ILE A 65 1.20 -1.31 4.66
CA ILE A 65 0.14 -1.26 3.66
C ILE A 65 -1.16 -1.88 4.18
N GLU A 66 -1.08 -2.97 4.93
CA GLU A 66 -2.22 -3.60 5.60
C GLU A 66 -2.89 -2.67 6.63
N CYS A 67 -2.08 -1.96 7.41
CA CYS A 67 -2.55 -0.95 8.37
C CYS A 67 -3.29 0.18 7.64
N LEU A 68 -2.71 0.71 6.55
CA LEU A 68 -3.33 1.76 5.75
C LEU A 68 -4.63 1.28 5.09
N GLU A 69 -4.65 0.08 4.51
CA GLU A 69 -5.83 -0.48 3.85
C GLU A 69 -6.97 -0.67 4.85
N SER A 70 -6.67 -1.24 6.01
CA SER A 70 -7.65 -1.45 7.10
C SER A 70 -8.27 -0.14 7.56
N ARG A 71 -7.46 0.92 7.71
CA ARG A 71 -7.93 2.24 8.11
C ARG A 71 -8.76 2.91 7.02
N LEU A 72 -8.27 2.92 5.77
CA LEU A 72 -9.00 3.50 4.64
C LEU A 72 -10.34 2.80 4.43
N THR A 73 -10.36 1.47 4.45
CA THR A 73 -11.60 0.68 4.34
C THR A 73 -12.61 1.10 5.41
N ARG A 74 -12.18 1.18 6.67
CA ARG A 74 -13.06 1.61 7.78
C ARG A 74 -13.61 3.02 7.59
N GLU A 75 -12.78 3.97 7.14
CA GLU A 75 -13.23 5.35 6.92
C GLU A 75 -14.19 5.46 5.73
N PHE A 76 -13.94 4.71 4.65
CA PHE A 76 -14.80 4.68 3.47
C PHE A 76 -16.17 4.04 3.76
N SER A 77 -16.24 3.03 4.63
CA SER A 77 -17.51 2.45 5.06
C SER A 77 -18.39 3.42 5.87
N ARG A 78 -17.80 4.48 6.44
CA ARG A 78 -18.50 5.44 7.32
C ARG A 78 -18.87 6.76 6.65
N THR A 79 -18.30 7.03 5.47
CA THR A 79 -18.30 8.38 4.91
C THR A 79 -18.75 8.37 3.46
N ASN A 80 -19.73 9.21 3.12
CA ASN A 80 -19.98 9.56 1.71
C ASN A 80 -18.75 10.34 1.20
N LEU A 81 -18.00 9.71 0.30
CA LEU A 81 -16.73 10.22 -0.21
C LEU A 81 -16.94 11.50 -1.04
N HIS A 82 -16.85 12.64 -0.36
CA HIS A 82 -16.58 13.92 -1.00
C HIS A 82 -15.09 14.25 -0.86
N PHE A 83 -14.54 15.05 -1.78
CA PHE A 83 -13.11 15.42 -1.81
C PHE A 83 -12.57 15.94 -0.46
N LYS A 84 -13.37 16.73 0.26
CA LYS A 84 -13.02 17.25 1.59
C LYS A 84 -12.93 16.15 2.67
N ALA A 85 -13.75 15.10 2.55
CA ALA A 85 -13.67 13.93 3.41
C ALA A 85 -12.41 13.11 3.12
N ALA A 86 -12.01 12.98 1.85
CA ALA A 86 -10.78 12.29 1.47
C ALA A 86 -9.53 12.92 2.11
N LEU A 87 -9.43 14.26 2.12
CA LEU A 87 -8.33 14.98 2.78
C LEU A 87 -8.32 14.76 4.30
N SER A 88 -9.49 14.75 4.95
CA SER A 88 -9.62 14.47 6.38
C SER A 88 -9.15 13.05 6.73
N ILE A 89 -9.48 12.08 5.87
CA ILE A 89 -9.05 10.68 6.00
C ILE A 89 -7.53 10.57 5.92
N LEU A 90 -6.85 11.29 5.01
CA LEU A 90 -5.39 11.27 4.91
C LEU A 90 -4.70 11.69 6.21
N GLY A 91 -5.22 12.73 6.88
CA GLY A 91 -4.69 13.19 8.17
C GLY A 91 -4.79 12.12 9.26
N LYS A 92 -5.93 11.42 9.33
CA LYS A 92 -6.17 10.36 10.33
C LYS A 92 -5.42 9.06 10.05
N VAL A 93 -5.24 8.73 8.78
CA VAL A 93 -4.60 7.46 8.37
C VAL A 93 -3.08 7.49 8.61
N SER A 94 -2.47 8.69 8.60
CA SER A 94 -1.02 8.88 8.68
C SER A 94 -0.41 8.77 10.09
N THR A 95 -1.21 8.67 11.16
CA THR A 95 -0.72 8.70 12.55
C THR A 95 -0.40 7.30 13.09
N ASN A 96 0.71 7.14 13.82
CA ASN A 96 1.08 5.86 14.45
C ASN A 96 1.02 4.65 13.48
N VAL A 97 1.77 4.74 12.39
CA VAL A 97 1.87 3.68 11.37
C VAL A 97 3.19 2.92 11.51
N PRO A 98 3.25 1.64 11.09
CA PRO A 98 4.49 0.86 11.10
C PRO A 98 5.63 1.60 10.39
N GLN A 99 6.81 1.56 11.00
CA GLN A 99 8.00 2.23 10.46
C GLN A 99 8.65 1.37 9.36
N ILE A 100 9.17 2.01 8.32
CA ILE A 100 9.86 1.35 7.21
C ILE A 100 11.07 2.19 6.75
N GLY A 101 12.04 1.55 6.12
CA GLY A 101 13.25 2.21 5.64
C GLY A 101 14.34 2.36 6.70
N CYS A 102 15.41 3.05 6.37
CA CYS A 102 16.52 3.31 7.30
C CYS A 102 16.22 4.47 8.25
N VAL A 103 17.01 4.59 9.31
CA VAL A 103 16.83 5.60 10.37
C VAL A 103 16.77 7.03 9.82
N ASP A 104 17.58 7.34 8.79
CA ASP A 104 17.67 8.68 8.22
C ASP A 104 16.46 9.07 7.36
N HIS A 105 15.87 8.10 6.64
CA HIS A 105 14.84 8.37 5.62
C HIS A 105 13.45 7.85 6.01
N CYS A 106 13.31 7.20 7.17
CA CYS A 106 12.08 6.52 7.60
C CYS A 106 10.84 7.42 7.49
N GLN A 107 10.91 8.63 8.03
CA GLN A 107 9.78 9.58 8.03
C GLN A 107 9.39 10.05 6.63
N GLU A 108 10.38 10.34 5.78
CA GLU A 108 10.13 10.78 4.41
C GLU A 108 9.52 9.65 3.57
N LEU A 109 10.07 8.44 3.70
CA LEU A 109 9.60 7.27 2.98
C LEU A 109 8.16 6.91 3.34
N ILE A 110 7.85 6.89 4.65
CA ILE A 110 6.48 6.66 5.14
C ILE A 110 5.53 7.70 4.57
N ARG A 111 5.88 8.99 4.64
CA ARG A 111 5.02 10.07 4.12
C ARG A 111 4.76 9.89 2.62
N SER A 112 5.78 9.53 1.86
CA SER A 112 5.68 9.26 0.41
C SER A 112 4.76 8.06 0.13
N VAL A 113 4.94 6.97 0.85
CA VAL A 113 4.13 5.74 0.74
C VAL A 113 2.68 5.97 1.12
N VAL A 114 2.43 6.59 2.28
CA VAL A 114 1.08 6.90 2.78
C VAL A 114 0.33 7.76 1.77
N ARG A 115 0.95 8.87 1.32
CA ARG A 115 0.33 9.78 0.35
C ARG A 115 -0.02 9.04 -0.93
N PHE A 116 0.91 8.25 -1.47
CA PHE A 116 0.69 7.53 -2.72
C PHE A 116 -0.41 6.48 -2.58
N PHE A 117 -0.29 5.59 -1.60
CA PHE A 117 -1.21 4.48 -1.40
C PHE A 117 -2.64 4.99 -1.17
N SER A 118 -2.82 5.99 -0.31
CA SER A 118 -4.15 6.52 -0.04
C SER A 118 -4.77 7.18 -1.27
N LEU A 119 -4.03 7.96 -2.05
CA LEU A 119 -4.54 8.54 -3.30
C LEU A 119 -4.92 7.44 -4.30
N THR A 120 -4.05 6.46 -4.51
CA THR A 120 -4.33 5.32 -5.38
C THR A 120 -5.60 4.58 -4.94
N ARG A 121 -5.80 4.39 -3.64
CA ARG A 121 -6.98 3.70 -3.12
C ARG A 121 -8.27 4.49 -3.33
N ILE A 122 -8.23 5.82 -3.11
CA ILE A 122 -9.35 6.71 -3.39
C ILE A 122 -9.71 6.65 -4.88
N HIS A 123 -8.72 6.71 -5.77
CA HIS A 123 -8.96 6.61 -7.21
C HIS A 123 -9.63 5.29 -7.61
N PHE A 124 -9.17 4.15 -7.07
CA PHE A 124 -9.80 2.86 -7.36
C PHE A 124 -11.22 2.77 -6.82
N LEU A 125 -11.47 3.33 -5.64
CA LEU A 125 -12.82 3.36 -5.08
C LEU A 125 -13.78 4.20 -5.94
N LEU A 126 -13.38 5.43 -6.29
CA LEU A 126 -14.19 6.29 -7.16
C LEU A 126 -14.43 5.67 -8.53
N ARG A 127 -13.43 5.02 -9.11
CA ARG A 127 -13.58 4.28 -10.37
C ARG A 127 -14.62 3.16 -10.25
N GLY A 128 -14.59 2.39 -9.16
CA GLY A 128 -15.58 1.34 -8.89
C GLY A 128 -17.00 1.89 -8.76
N LEU A 129 -17.18 2.93 -7.94
CA LEU A 129 -18.48 3.59 -7.75
C LEU A 129 -19.04 4.15 -9.06
N ASN A 130 -18.20 4.78 -9.88
CA ASN A 130 -18.62 5.32 -11.17
C ASN A 130 -19.01 4.22 -12.17
N GLN A 131 -18.31 3.08 -12.15
CA GLN A 131 -18.64 1.95 -13.00
C GLN A 131 -19.99 1.33 -12.60
N GLU A 132 -20.22 1.10 -11.31
CA GLU A 132 -21.52 0.61 -10.80
C GLU A 132 -22.69 1.55 -11.12
N MET A 133 -22.45 2.87 -11.12
CA MET A 133 -23.46 3.86 -11.51
C MET A 133 -23.77 3.83 -13.00
N ASN A 134 -22.77 3.57 -13.84
CA ASN A 134 -22.95 3.47 -15.29
C ASN A 134 -23.63 2.17 -15.69
N ASP A 135 -23.31 1.05 -15.01
CA ASP A 135 -23.92 -0.26 -15.29
C ASP A 135 -25.41 -0.33 -14.85
N LYS A 136 -25.86 0.61 -14.00
CA LYS A 136 -27.25 0.75 -13.55
C LYS A 136 -28.10 1.70 -14.42
N LYS A 137 -27.50 2.36 -15.42
CA LYS A 137 -28.19 3.24 -16.37
C LYS A 137 -28.48 2.51 -17.68
#